data_AF-A0AAX0XMQ8-F1
#
_entry.id   AF-A0AAX0XMQ8-F1
#
_cell.length_a   1.000
_cell.length_b   1.000
_cell.length_c   1.000
_cell.angle_alpha   90.00
_cell.angle_beta   90.00
_cell.angle_gamma   90.00
#
_symmetry.space_group_name_H-M   'P 1'
#
loop_
_entity.id
_entity.type
_entity.pdbx_description
1 polymer ?
#
loop_
_entity_poly.entity_id
_entity_poly.type
_entity_poly.pdbx_seq_one_letter_code
_entity_poly.pdbx_strand_id
1 'polypeptide(L)'
;MSRIDPRYEVVSPNSQEELQALLEEKWPDRRVPAHEFHQLIQMNTLDMSILKSHLGCNRAWYNTHELAEWLWKRSNYYDDDE
;
A
#
# COMPACT_ATOMS: atom_id res chain seq x y z
N MET A 1 -16.81 -3.17 14.95
CA MET A 1 -16.81 -1.83 14.34
C MET A 1 -15.67 -1.03 14.94
N SER A 2 -14.50 -1.07 14.32
CA SER A 2 -13.34 -0.30 14.77
C SER A 2 -13.64 1.19 14.57
N ARG A 3 -13.78 1.93 15.67
CA ARG A 3 -13.93 3.38 15.65
C ARG A 3 -12.60 3.98 15.18
N ILE A 4 -12.59 4.46 13.95
CA ILE A 4 -11.47 5.23 13.41
C ILE A 4 -11.46 6.56 14.16
N ASP A 5 -10.28 6.96 14.66
CA ASP A 5 -10.12 8.20 15.41
C ASP A 5 -10.62 9.38 14.53
N PRO A 6 -11.42 10.32 15.05
CA PRO A 6 -12.06 11.38 14.25
C PRO A 6 -11.07 12.38 13.63
N ARG A 7 -9.77 12.22 13.92
CA ARG A 7 -8.68 12.99 13.34
C ARG A 7 -8.12 12.39 12.04
N TYR A 8 -8.48 11.15 11.74
CA TYR A 8 -8.05 10.47 10.52
C TYR A 8 -9.22 10.43 9.55
N GLU A 9 -9.01 11.00 8.36
CA GLU A 9 -9.94 10.84 7.25
C GLU A 9 -9.71 9.48 6.61
N VAL A 10 -10.80 8.73 6.43
CA VAL A 10 -10.75 7.48 5.66
C VAL A 10 -10.77 7.86 4.20
N VAL A 11 -9.63 7.69 3.54
CA VAL A 11 -9.54 7.88 2.09
C VAL A 11 -9.83 6.55 1.42
N SER A 12 -10.87 6.52 0.59
CA SER A 12 -11.22 5.39 -0.28
C SER A 12 -10.93 5.78 -1.72
N PRO A 13 -9.70 5.54 -2.23
CA PRO A 13 -9.38 5.81 -3.62
C PRO A 13 -10.23 4.94 -4.54
N ASN A 14 -10.70 5.50 -5.66
CA ASN A 14 -11.53 4.80 -6.65
C ASN A 14 -10.70 4.27 -7.83
N SER A 15 -9.39 4.52 -7.83
CA SER A 15 -8.46 4.05 -8.86
C SER A 15 -7.05 3.87 -8.31
N GLN A 16 -6.26 3.03 -8.99
CA GLN A 16 -4.82 2.87 -8.71
C GLN A 16 -4.07 4.20 -8.81
N GLU A 17 -4.44 5.07 -9.76
CA GLU A 17 -3.83 6.39 -9.95
C GLU A 17 -4.08 7.33 -8.77
N GLU A 18 -5.29 7.34 -8.20
CA GLU A 18 -5.59 8.11 -6.98
C GLU A 18 -4.80 7.58 -5.79
N LEU A 19 -4.71 6.26 -5.65
CA LEU A 19 -3.90 5.64 -4.60
C LEU A 19 -2.41 6.00 -4.75
N GLN A 20 -1.89 6.03 -5.98
CA GLN A 20 -0.52 6.50 -6.24
C GLN A 20 -0.35 7.97 -5.86
N ALA A 21 -1.29 8.85 -6.23
CA ALA A 21 -1.24 10.27 -5.89
C ALA A 21 -1.18 10.47 -4.37
N LEU A 22 -2.00 9.73 -3.60
CA LEU A 22 -1.97 9.75 -2.13
C LEU A 22 -0.63 9.28 -1.56
N LEU A 23 0.00 8.27 -2.16
CA LEU A 23 1.35 7.83 -1.78
C LEU A 23 2.39 8.90 -2.11
N GLU A 24 2.25 9.60 -3.22
CA GLU A 24 3.15 10.69 -3.64
C GLU A 24 2.99 11.96 -2.80
N GLU A 25 1.80 12.25 -2.27
CA GLU A 25 1.60 13.33 -1.29
C GLU A 25 2.41 13.09 -0.01
N LYS A 26 2.54 11.82 0.40
CA LYS A 26 3.33 11.44 1.57
C LYS A 26 4.82 11.27 1.26
N TRP A 27 5.15 10.70 0.11
CA TRP A 27 6.51 10.46 -0.35
C TRP A 27 6.74 11.10 -1.73
N PRO A 28 6.98 12.42 -1.78
CA PRO A 28 7.09 13.17 -3.03
C PRO A 28 8.28 12.75 -3.91
N ASP A 29 9.31 12.13 -3.32
CA ASP A 29 10.45 11.57 -4.07
C ASP A 29 10.09 10.28 -4.84
N ARG A 30 8.84 9.80 -4.74
CA ARG A 30 8.36 8.53 -5.31
C ARG A 30 9.10 7.30 -4.79
N ARG A 31 9.83 7.45 -3.69
CA ARG A 31 10.59 6.42 -2.99
C ARG A 31 10.03 6.24 -1.60
N VAL A 32 9.48 5.07 -1.36
CA VAL A 32 8.91 4.69 -0.07
C VAL A 32 9.91 3.79 0.65
N PRO A 33 10.45 4.19 1.82
CA PRO A 33 11.31 3.32 2.61
C PRO A 33 10.53 2.10 3.07
N ALA A 34 11.04 0.90 2.78
CA ALA A 34 10.35 -0.34 3.08
C ALA A 34 10.04 -0.48 4.58
N HIS A 35 10.98 -0.07 5.45
CA HIS A 35 10.77 -0.14 6.88
C HIS A 35 9.63 0.77 7.36
N GLU A 36 9.53 2.00 6.82
CA GLU A 36 8.50 2.96 7.20
C GLU A 36 7.14 2.43 6.78
N PHE A 37 7.03 1.96 5.54
CA PHE A 37 5.81 1.38 5.01
C PHE A 37 5.31 0.20 5.84
N HIS A 38 6.20 -0.72 6.18
CA HIS A 38 5.87 -1.89 7.01
C HIS A 38 5.38 -1.50 8.41
N GLN A 39 5.94 -0.45 9.02
CA GLN A 39 5.50 0.04 10.32
C GLN A 39 4.13 0.74 10.25
N LEU A 40 3.87 1.47 9.16
CA LEU A 40 2.63 2.25 8.99
C LEU A 40 1.40 1.38 8.75
N ILE A 41 1.52 0.33 7.96
CA ILE A 41 0.37 -0.49 7.54
C ILE A 41 0.03 -1.60 8.55
N GLN A 42 0.85 -1.78 9.60
CA GLN A 42 0.72 -2.92 10.54
C GLN A 42 0.48 -4.24 9.79
N MET A 43 1.29 -4.50 8.76
CA MET A 43 1.11 -5.68 7.92
C MET A 43 1.32 -6.96 8.74
N ASN A 44 0.41 -7.92 8.60
CA ASN A 44 0.62 -9.25 9.15
C ASN A 44 1.76 -9.98 8.41
N THR A 45 2.35 -10.99 9.04
CA THR A 45 3.49 -11.75 8.50
C THR A 45 3.21 -12.36 7.12
N LEU A 46 1.96 -12.77 6.87
CA LEU A 46 1.52 -13.29 5.58
C LEU A 46 1.57 -12.21 4.51
N ASP A 47 1.02 -11.01 4.79
CA ASP A 47 1.01 -9.90 3.86
C ASP A 47 2.42 -9.42 3.52
N MET A 48 3.31 -9.39 4.52
CA MET A 48 4.72 -9.13 4.28
C MET A 48 5.36 -10.16 3.35
N SER A 49 5.00 -11.44 3.50
CA SER A 49 5.55 -12.51 2.66
C SER A 49 5.05 -12.40 1.22
N ILE A 50 3.76 -12.08 1.04
CA ILE A 50 3.15 -11.85 -0.29
C ILE A 50 3.76 -10.63 -0.95
N LEU A 51 3.88 -9.51 -0.23
CA LEU A 51 4.50 -8.29 -0.74
C LEU A 51 5.96 -8.53 -1.16
N LYS A 52 6.74 -9.24 -0.34
CA LYS A 52 8.12 -9.62 -0.69
C LYS A 52 8.18 -10.56 -1.88
N SER A 53 7.22 -11.47 -2.04
CA SER A 53 7.16 -12.36 -3.19
C SER A 53 6.81 -11.61 -4.49
N HIS A 54 5.97 -10.56 -4.40
CA HIS A 54 5.51 -9.80 -5.56
C HIS A 54 6.49 -8.69 -5.98
N LEU A 55 6.99 -7.91 -5.01
CA LEU A 55 7.86 -6.76 -5.25
C LEU A 55 9.35 -7.07 -5.05
N GLY A 56 9.69 -8.24 -4.52
CA GLY A 56 11.06 -8.67 -4.25
C GLY A 56 11.46 -8.64 -2.77
N CYS A 57 12.23 -9.66 -2.37
CA CYS A 57 12.76 -9.80 -1.01
C CYS A 57 13.90 -8.80 -0.72
N ASN A 58 13.98 -8.32 0.53
CA ASN A 58 15.07 -7.46 1.05
C ASN A 58 15.27 -6.11 0.31
N ARG A 59 14.21 -5.55 -0.28
CA ARG A 59 14.26 -4.17 -0.80
C ARG A 59 14.30 -3.17 0.36
N ALA A 60 15.18 -2.17 0.23
CA ALA A 60 15.23 -1.02 1.15
C ALA A 60 14.21 0.07 0.78
N TRP A 61 13.80 0.12 -0.49
CA TRP A 61 12.91 1.13 -1.04
C TRP A 61 11.94 0.49 -2.03
N TYR A 62 10.71 1.01 -2.06
CA TYR A 62 9.70 0.70 -3.08
C TYR A 62 9.37 1.97 -3.87
N ASN A 63 8.92 1.79 -5.12
CA ASN A 63 8.33 2.88 -5.86
C ASN A 63 6.86 3.09 -5.45
N THR A 64 6.38 4.33 -5.43
CA THR A 64 4.97 4.66 -5.15
C THR A 64 4.02 3.97 -6.14
N HIS A 65 4.42 3.83 -7.40
CA HIS A 65 3.65 3.13 -8.43
C HIS A 65 3.51 1.62 -8.15
N GLU A 66 4.62 0.94 -7.85
CA GLU A 66 4.63 -0.50 -7.52
C GLU A 66 3.79 -0.80 -6.28
N LEU A 67 3.88 0.06 -5.25
CA LEU A 67 3.08 -0.07 -4.04
C LEU A 67 1.60 0.20 -4.31
N ALA A 68 1.28 1.21 -5.13
CA ALA A 68 -0.10 1.50 -5.50
C ALA A 68 -0.72 0.31 -6.24
N GLU A 69 -0.01 -0.26 -7.20
CA GLU A 69 -0.49 -1.45 -7.92
C GLU A 69 -0.73 -2.62 -6.98
N TRP A 70 0.22 -2.92 -6.09
CA TRP A 70 0.10 -4.04 -5.16
C TRP A 70 -1.08 -3.86 -4.19
N LEU A 71 -1.22 -2.66 -3.61
CA LEU A 71 -2.33 -2.32 -2.72
C LEU A 71 -3.67 -2.39 -3.45
N TRP A 72 -3.75 -1.85 -4.68
CA TRP A 72 -4.96 -1.87 -5.50
C TRP A 72 -5.37 -3.29 -5.86
N LYS A 73 -4.44 -4.11 -6.37
CA LYS A 73 -4.69 -5.53 -6.68
C LYS A 73 -5.10 -6.31 -5.44
N ARG A 74 -4.49 -6.06 -4.29
CA ARG A 74 -4.86 -6.72 -3.03
C ARG A 74 -6.28 -6.34 -2.59
N SER A 75 -6.64 -5.07 -2.69
CA SER A 75 -7.97 -4.58 -2.32
C SER A 75 -9.07 -5.06 -3.27
N ASN A 76 -8.73 -5.31 -4.54
CA ASN A 76 -9.64 -5.79 -5.58
C ASN A 76 -9.40 -7.26 -5.96
N TYR A 77 -8.68 -8.04 -5.14
CA TYR A 77 -8.30 -9.42 -5.47
C TYR A 77 -9.51 -10.37 -5.63
N TYR A 78 -10.67 -9.98 -5.11
CA TYR A 78 -11.93 -10.71 -5.27
C TYR A 78 -12.78 -10.23 -6.48
N ASP A 79 -12.32 -9.23 -7.22
CA ASP A 79 -13.00 -8.68 -8.41
C ASP A 79 -12.47 -9.30 -9.72
N ASP A 80 -11.33 -10.01 -9.66
CA ASP A 80 -10.63 -10.63 -10.80
C ASP A 80 -10.98 -12.13 -10.98
N ASP A 81 -11.96 -12.66 -10.24
CA ASP A 81 -12.47 -14.04 -10.37
C ASP A 81 -13.79 -14.03 -11.18
N GLU A 82 -13.72 -13.69 -12.47
CA GLU A 82 -14.75 -13.97 -13.49
C GLU A 82 -14.15 -14.27 -14.88
#